data_AF-A0A3M7MXA3-F1
#
_entry.id   AF-A0A3M7MXA3-F1
#
_cell.length_a   1.000
_cell.length_b   1.000
_cell.length_c   1.000
_cell.angle_alpha   90.00
_cell.angle_beta   90.00
_cell.angle_gamma   90.00
#
_symmetry.space_group_name_H-M   'P 1'
#
loop_
_entity.id
_entity.type
_entity.pdbx_description
1 polymer ?
#
loop_
_entity_poly.entity_id
_entity_poly.type
_entity_poly.pdbx_seq_one_letter_code
_entity_poly.pdbx_strand_id
1 'polypeptide(L)'
;MSPGSTTPSCAAALATTLALIDQFTASLVPTDPRHHGSAPSSPEAPSPLLLLAAAAKSLKAQVTKLSLLTVTAPFTPSAVATTLQAVNDSVLPTLVTAALLVSADGFTASFATECRAYVTEATGRVWQDCDVVVAFAEGGIPMFVVSKAKQWLELMKDAVAELQQWDPEEEVDEADLFGDAEANASDRATISAGVKDQALKVLSRIPQSVHVVVKQRLEKVRQQQLSSHVRARLDPTLARLSSISDLIDESAEGMYMGNLELCLKKAGEARAVTIELVEHALHGFIDDDQRGQEKESQEDKYVKRALDWIRQVETNPTWKSTPDQETYARPGNIRQTNVRQTWKSQQCRFNGRVTPSRSIPLGGVSKASGGLLYRDY
;
A
#
# COMPACT_ATOMS: atom_id res chain seq x y z
N MET A 1 -46.46 31.88 11.79
CA MET A 1 -45.02 31.77 12.10
C MET A 1 -44.65 30.30 11.93
N SER A 2 -44.11 29.93 10.77
CA SER A 2 -43.62 28.56 10.53
C SER A 2 -42.17 28.49 10.98
N PRO A 3 -41.74 27.45 11.72
CA PRO A 3 -40.34 27.30 12.08
C PRO A 3 -39.56 26.91 10.81
N GLY A 4 -38.63 27.76 10.39
CA GLY A 4 -37.70 27.42 9.32
C GLY A 4 -36.76 26.32 9.81
N SER A 5 -36.90 25.11 9.26
CA SER A 5 -35.94 24.04 9.46
C SER A 5 -34.62 24.42 8.78
N THR A 6 -33.69 24.95 9.56
CA THR A 6 -32.29 25.15 9.15
C THR A 6 -31.69 23.79 8.86
N THR A 7 -31.53 23.47 7.57
CA THR A 7 -30.80 22.28 7.14
C THR A 7 -29.35 22.39 7.63
N PRO A 8 -28.81 21.37 8.33
CA PRO A 8 -27.43 21.41 8.79
C PRO A 8 -26.49 21.52 7.58
N SER A 9 -25.46 22.34 7.71
CA SER A 9 -24.38 22.40 6.71
C SER A 9 -23.80 20.99 6.49
N CYS A 10 -23.40 20.67 5.27
CA CYS A 10 -22.81 19.36 4.94
C CYS A 10 -21.66 18.98 5.88
N ALA A 11 -20.85 19.97 6.30
CA ALA A 11 -19.77 19.77 7.26
C ALA A 11 -20.30 19.39 8.66
N ALA A 12 -21.40 20.01 9.11
CA ALA A 12 -22.03 19.69 10.37
C ALA A 12 -22.68 18.29 10.33
N ALA A 13 -23.35 17.93 9.23
CA ALA A 13 -23.92 16.60 9.03
C ALA A 13 -22.84 15.51 9.08
N LEU A 14 -21.70 15.74 8.43
CA LEU A 14 -20.55 14.84 8.46
C LEU A 14 -19.97 14.71 9.87
N ALA A 15 -19.73 15.82 10.58
CA ALA A 15 -19.22 15.80 11.95
C ALA A 15 -20.15 15.01 12.90
N THR A 16 -21.47 15.16 12.75
CA THR A 16 -22.45 14.37 13.50
C THR A 16 -22.37 12.88 13.16
N THR A 17 -22.22 12.53 11.88
CA THR A 17 -22.05 11.13 11.46
C THR A 17 -20.85 10.49 12.13
N LEU A 18 -19.71 11.19 12.13
CA LEU A 18 -18.47 10.71 12.77
C LEU A 18 -18.66 10.50 14.28
N ALA A 19 -19.20 11.49 14.98
CA ALA A 19 -19.43 11.42 16.42
C ALA A 19 -20.41 10.30 16.82
N LEU A 20 -21.46 10.07 16.03
CA LEU A 20 -22.42 8.99 16.28
C LEU A 20 -21.76 7.62 16.11
N ILE A 21 -20.95 7.44 15.06
CA ILE A 21 -20.23 6.19 14.82
C ILE A 21 -19.28 5.86 15.99
N ASP A 22 -18.57 6.86 16.54
CA ASP A 22 -17.70 6.66 17.72
C ASP A 22 -18.50 6.18 18.93
N GLN A 23 -19.62 6.84 19.23
CA GLN A 23 -20.50 6.47 20.35
C GLN A 23 -21.09 5.07 20.17
N PHE A 24 -21.47 4.73 18.95
CA PHE A 24 -22.01 3.42 18.61
C PHE A 24 -20.98 2.30 18.72
N THR A 25 -19.76 2.54 18.26
CA THR A 25 -18.66 1.58 18.38
C THR A 25 -18.33 1.33 19.85
N ALA A 26 -18.30 2.38 20.69
CA ALA A 26 -18.12 2.24 22.13
C ALA A 26 -19.25 1.46 22.81
N SER A 27 -20.49 1.63 22.34
CA SER A 27 -21.68 0.95 22.88
C SER A 27 -21.75 -0.54 22.55
N LEU A 28 -21.06 -0.99 21.49
CA LEU A 28 -21.01 -2.39 21.06
C LEU A 28 -19.90 -3.19 21.77
N VAL A 29 -18.99 -2.54 22.49
CA VAL A 29 -17.99 -3.19 23.34
C VAL A 29 -18.70 -3.93 24.47
N PRO A 30 -18.42 -5.23 24.71
CA PRO A 30 -19.05 -5.98 25.77
C PRO A 30 -18.82 -5.31 27.13
N THR A 31 -19.87 -4.76 27.72
CA THR A 31 -19.91 -4.38 29.14
C THR A 31 -20.39 -5.59 29.94
N ASP A 32 -19.84 -5.75 31.15
CA ASP A 32 -19.98 -6.88 32.10
C ASP A 32 -21.37 -7.61 32.03
N PRO A 33 -21.46 -8.96 32.11
CA PRO A 33 -22.70 -9.72 31.85
C PRO A 33 -23.89 -9.50 32.81
N ARG A 34 -23.95 -8.42 33.59
CA ARG A 34 -24.83 -8.30 34.76
C ARG A 34 -25.97 -7.30 34.68
N HIS A 35 -26.36 -6.85 33.48
CA HIS A 35 -27.61 -6.10 33.30
C HIS A 35 -28.59 -6.85 32.38
N HIS A 36 -29.28 -7.84 32.95
CA HIS A 36 -30.50 -8.38 32.37
C HIS A 36 -31.64 -7.37 32.58
N GLY A 37 -31.86 -6.51 31.59
CA GLY A 37 -33.13 -5.82 31.41
C GLY A 37 -34.02 -6.67 30.52
N SER A 38 -34.89 -7.50 31.12
CA SER A 38 -35.91 -8.24 30.40
C SER A 38 -36.90 -7.26 29.76
N ALA A 39 -36.80 -7.06 28.45
CA ALA A 39 -37.83 -6.36 27.68
C ALA A 39 -38.97 -7.33 27.31
N PRO A 40 -40.23 -6.88 27.32
CA PRO A 40 -41.40 -7.73 27.14
C PRO A 40 -41.42 -8.32 25.73
N SER A 41 -41.55 -9.64 25.65
CA SER A 41 -41.76 -10.39 24.42
C SER A 41 -43.14 -10.05 23.83
N SER A 42 -43.21 -9.00 23.01
CA SER A 42 -44.35 -8.79 22.13
C SER A 42 -44.21 -9.72 20.91
N PRO A 43 -45.24 -10.51 20.56
CA PRO A 43 -45.18 -11.49 19.47
C PRO A 43 -45.09 -10.88 18.05
N GLU A 44 -45.11 -9.56 17.92
CA GLU A 44 -45.08 -8.82 16.65
C GLU A 44 -43.73 -8.13 16.36
N ALA A 45 -42.71 -8.35 17.20
CA ALA A 45 -41.39 -7.73 16.99
C ALA A 45 -40.67 -8.39 15.80
N PRO A 46 -40.22 -7.62 14.77
CA PRO A 46 -39.44 -8.16 13.66
C PRO A 46 -38.13 -8.76 14.18
N SER A 47 -37.70 -9.88 13.59
CA SER A 47 -36.49 -10.57 14.06
C SER A 47 -35.28 -9.62 14.00
N PRO A 48 -34.44 -9.58 15.04
CA PRO A 48 -33.32 -8.63 15.11
C PRO A 48 -32.30 -8.87 14.00
N LEU A 49 -32.21 -10.10 13.48
CA LEU A 49 -31.39 -10.44 12.32
C LEU A 49 -31.94 -9.87 11.02
N LEU A 50 -33.26 -9.86 10.83
CA LEU A 50 -33.88 -9.21 9.67
C LEU A 50 -33.71 -7.69 9.75
N LEU A 51 -33.84 -7.12 10.95
CA LEU A 51 -33.57 -5.71 11.20
C LEU A 51 -32.12 -5.34 10.90
N LEU A 52 -31.16 -6.15 11.36
CA LEU A 52 -29.74 -5.97 11.07
C LEU A 52 -29.44 -6.06 9.57
N ALA A 53 -30.00 -7.06 8.89
CA ALA A 53 -29.84 -7.24 7.45
C ALA A 53 -30.48 -6.08 6.66
N ALA A 54 -31.65 -5.59 7.08
CA ALA A 54 -32.31 -4.44 6.47
C ALA A 54 -31.50 -3.16 6.68
N ALA A 55 -30.99 -2.92 7.89
CA ALA A 55 -30.12 -1.79 8.21
C ALA A 55 -28.83 -1.82 7.36
N ALA A 56 -28.18 -2.98 7.24
CA ALA A 56 -26.99 -3.14 6.41
C ALA A 56 -27.25 -2.88 4.92
N LYS A 57 -28.38 -3.38 4.39
CA LYS A 57 -28.80 -3.10 3.00
C LYS A 57 -29.10 -1.63 2.79
N SER A 58 -29.76 -0.98 3.74
CA SER A 58 -30.04 0.46 3.72
C SER A 58 -28.75 1.27 3.74
N LEU A 59 -27.80 0.93 4.63
CA LEU A 59 -26.49 1.56 4.68
C LEU A 59 -25.77 1.46 3.34
N LYS A 60 -25.74 0.28 2.73
CA LYS A 60 -25.15 0.08 1.40
C LYS A 60 -25.80 0.97 0.34
N ALA A 61 -27.13 1.11 0.35
CA ALA A 61 -27.84 1.99 -0.58
C ALA A 61 -27.46 3.47 -0.38
N GLN A 62 -27.41 3.93 0.88
CA GLN A 62 -27.01 5.30 1.20
C GLN A 62 -25.55 5.60 0.84
N VAL A 63 -24.63 4.67 1.13
CA VAL A 63 -23.21 4.80 0.74
C VAL A 63 -23.05 4.85 -0.77
N THR A 64 -23.80 4.02 -1.51
CA THR A 64 -23.82 4.08 -2.98
C THR A 64 -24.31 5.44 -3.47
N LYS A 65 -25.37 5.97 -2.87
CA LYS A 65 -25.91 7.29 -3.21
C LYS A 65 -24.92 8.40 -2.90
N LEU A 66 -24.27 8.36 -1.72
CA LEU A 66 -23.21 9.32 -1.35
C LEU A 66 -22.04 9.26 -2.34
N SER A 67 -21.61 8.05 -2.73
CA SER A 67 -20.55 7.86 -3.72
C SER A 67 -20.93 8.46 -5.08
N LEU A 68 -22.15 8.21 -5.56
CA LEU A 68 -22.64 8.82 -6.80
C LEU A 68 -22.64 10.35 -6.69
N LEU A 69 -23.23 10.92 -5.63
CA LEU A 69 -23.31 12.37 -5.43
C LEU A 69 -21.96 13.07 -5.30
N THR A 70 -20.93 12.37 -4.81
CA THR A 70 -19.60 12.93 -4.58
C THR A 70 -18.69 12.80 -5.81
N VAL A 71 -18.89 11.77 -6.64
CA VAL A 71 -18.05 11.51 -7.82
C VAL A 71 -18.61 12.18 -9.08
N THR A 72 -19.93 12.34 -9.21
CA THR A 72 -20.53 12.94 -10.40
C THR A 72 -20.63 14.47 -10.28
N ALA A 73 -20.20 15.19 -11.32
CA ALA A 73 -20.42 16.63 -11.41
C ALA A 73 -21.87 16.94 -11.85
N PRO A 74 -22.50 18.03 -11.35
CA PRO A 74 -21.98 19.01 -10.38
C PRO A 74 -22.11 18.56 -8.91
N PHE A 75 -21.11 18.90 -8.09
CA PHE A 75 -21.14 18.62 -6.65
C PHE A 75 -22.27 19.38 -5.97
N THR A 76 -23.15 18.65 -5.28
CA THR A 76 -24.34 19.22 -4.62
C THR A 76 -24.28 18.97 -3.09
N PRO A 77 -23.70 19.90 -2.31
CA PRO A 77 -23.49 19.72 -0.87
C PRO A 77 -24.77 19.46 -0.08
N SER A 78 -25.90 20.05 -0.50
CA SER A 78 -27.20 19.87 0.15
C SER A 78 -27.73 18.45 -0.02
N ALA A 79 -27.55 17.83 -1.18
CA ALA A 79 -27.96 16.44 -1.42
C ALA A 79 -27.12 15.45 -0.61
N VAL A 80 -25.83 15.74 -0.44
CA VAL A 80 -24.92 14.98 0.43
C VAL A 80 -25.36 15.10 1.90
N ALA A 81 -25.63 16.33 2.38
CA ALA A 81 -26.10 16.57 3.74
C ALA A 81 -27.40 15.81 4.04
N THR A 82 -28.39 15.84 3.15
CA THR A 82 -29.65 15.10 3.32
C THR A 82 -29.42 13.58 3.39
N THR A 83 -28.49 13.07 2.58
CA THR A 83 -28.18 11.63 2.56
C THR A 83 -27.44 11.21 3.83
N LEU A 84 -26.51 12.02 4.33
CA LEU A 84 -25.84 11.82 5.62
C LEU A 84 -26.83 11.90 6.80
N GLN A 85 -27.79 12.82 6.74
CA GLN A 85 -28.79 12.95 7.79
C GLN A 85 -29.70 11.71 7.87
N ALA A 86 -30.09 11.14 6.72
CA ALA A 86 -30.81 9.86 6.70
C ALA A 86 -29.99 8.71 7.34
N VAL A 87 -28.67 8.69 7.14
CA VAL A 87 -27.78 7.72 7.77
C VAL A 87 -27.73 7.92 9.29
N ASN A 88 -27.61 9.16 9.75
CA ASN A 88 -27.52 9.52 11.17
C ASN A 88 -28.82 9.24 11.93
N ASP A 89 -29.96 9.63 11.35
CA ASP A 89 -31.24 9.61 12.05
C ASP A 89 -31.86 8.21 12.11
N SER A 90 -31.49 7.31 11.19
CA SER A 90 -32.17 6.02 11.05
C SER A 90 -31.24 4.82 10.89
N VAL A 91 -30.28 4.87 9.96
CA VAL A 91 -29.52 3.67 9.56
C VAL A 91 -28.55 3.23 10.66
N LEU A 92 -27.74 4.17 11.17
CA LEU A 92 -26.77 3.86 12.23
C LEU A 92 -27.44 3.46 13.55
N PRO A 93 -28.44 4.21 14.07
CA PRO A 93 -29.16 3.79 15.27
C PRO A 93 -29.82 2.40 15.12
N THR A 94 -30.39 2.10 13.95
CA THR A 94 -31.03 0.80 13.69
C THR A 94 -30.01 -0.34 13.66
N LEU A 95 -28.83 -0.13 13.06
CA LEU A 95 -27.77 -1.13 13.00
C LEU A 95 -27.30 -1.53 14.41
N VAL A 96 -27.10 -0.54 15.27
CA VAL A 96 -26.65 -0.73 16.67
C VAL A 96 -27.75 -1.34 17.50
N THR A 97 -28.98 -0.82 17.38
CA THR A 97 -30.15 -1.38 18.09
C THR A 97 -30.35 -2.83 17.71
N ALA A 98 -30.27 -3.17 16.42
CA ALA A 98 -30.39 -4.55 15.96
C ALA A 98 -29.28 -5.45 16.55
N ALA A 99 -28.04 -4.98 16.60
CA ALA A 99 -26.91 -5.71 17.19
C ALA A 99 -27.05 -5.89 18.73
N LEU A 100 -27.63 -4.91 19.43
CA LEU A 100 -27.93 -4.99 20.86
C LEU A 100 -29.14 -5.89 21.16
N LEU A 101 -30.13 -5.95 20.26
CA LEU A 101 -31.28 -6.85 20.36
C LEU A 101 -30.91 -8.32 20.11
N VAL A 102 -29.77 -8.61 19.47
CA VAL A 102 -29.19 -9.95 19.46
C VAL A 102 -28.58 -10.22 20.85
N SER A 103 -29.43 -10.63 21.78
CA SER A 103 -29.08 -10.94 23.17
C SER A 103 -28.90 -12.43 23.40
N ALA A 104 -28.25 -12.80 24.51
CA ALA A 104 -28.10 -14.18 24.95
C ALA A 104 -29.43 -14.81 25.45
N ASP A 105 -30.48 -14.00 25.62
CA ASP A 105 -31.80 -14.46 26.07
C ASP A 105 -32.64 -14.99 24.88
N GLY A 106 -32.44 -14.44 23.67
CA GLY A 106 -33.10 -14.87 22.44
C GLY A 106 -32.22 -15.70 21.49
N PHE A 107 -30.90 -15.68 21.68
CA PHE A 107 -29.90 -16.38 20.87
C PHE A 107 -28.82 -17.01 21.77
N THR A 108 -27.91 -17.80 21.20
CA THR A 108 -26.76 -18.27 21.97
C THR A 108 -25.84 -17.10 22.34
N ALA A 109 -25.25 -17.14 23.55
CA ALA A 109 -24.31 -16.11 24.00
C ALA A 109 -23.10 -15.94 23.06
N SER A 110 -22.64 -17.04 22.46
CA SER A 110 -21.59 -17.02 21.43
C SER A 110 -22.03 -16.24 20.19
N PHE A 111 -23.22 -16.51 19.67
CA PHE A 111 -23.76 -15.82 18.50
C PHE A 111 -23.97 -14.32 18.74
N ALA A 112 -24.52 -13.95 19.90
CA ALA A 112 -24.68 -12.55 20.29
C ALA A 112 -23.35 -11.80 20.37
N THR A 113 -22.31 -12.45 20.91
CA THR A 113 -20.97 -11.87 21.03
C THR A 113 -20.30 -11.71 19.67
N GLU A 114 -20.33 -12.74 18.84
CA GLU A 114 -19.81 -12.71 17.46
C GLU A 114 -20.53 -11.65 16.62
N CYS A 115 -21.86 -11.54 16.71
CA CYS A 115 -22.63 -10.54 15.98
C CYS A 115 -22.16 -9.10 16.31
N ARG A 116 -21.96 -8.78 17.59
CA ARG A 116 -21.43 -7.47 18.00
C ARG A 116 -19.99 -7.27 17.53
N ALA A 117 -19.15 -8.30 17.63
CA ALA A 117 -17.77 -8.25 17.15
C ALA A 117 -17.70 -7.97 15.64
N TYR A 118 -18.50 -8.64 14.82
CA TYR A 118 -18.56 -8.42 13.37
C TYR A 118 -18.99 -6.99 13.01
N VAL A 119 -20.03 -6.46 13.67
CA VAL A 119 -20.48 -5.08 13.42
C VAL A 119 -19.42 -4.06 13.82
N THR A 120 -18.73 -4.30 14.95
CA THR A 120 -17.66 -3.45 15.45
C THR A 120 -16.44 -3.47 14.52
N GLU A 121 -15.99 -4.65 14.09
CA GLU A 121 -14.86 -4.81 13.17
C GLU A 121 -15.15 -4.18 11.80
N ALA A 122 -16.36 -4.40 11.26
CA ALA A 122 -16.77 -3.83 9.99
C ALA A 122 -16.81 -2.30 10.03
N THR A 123 -17.37 -1.72 11.10
CA THR A 123 -17.41 -0.27 11.32
C THR A 123 -16.00 0.29 11.49
N GLY A 124 -15.14 -0.41 12.25
CA GLY A 124 -13.74 -0.01 12.45
C GLY A 124 -12.91 0.02 11.16
N ARG A 125 -13.14 -0.91 10.22
CA ARG A 125 -12.47 -0.89 8.91
C ARG A 125 -12.84 0.34 8.08
N VAL A 126 -14.12 0.70 8.03
CA VAL A 126 -14.58 1.91 7.31
C VAL A 126 -13.94 3.16 7.92
N TRP A 127 -13.81 3.21 9.24
CA TRP A 127 -13.14 4.31 9.94
C TRP A 127 -11.67 4.44 9.58
N GLN A 128 -10.93 3.32 9.58
CA GLN A 128 -9.53 3.31 9.16
C GLN A 128 -9.36 3.86 7.74
N ASP A 129 -10.27 3.52 6.83
CA ASP A 129 -10.25 4.07 5.48
C ASP A 129 -10.55 5.58 5.47
N CYS A 130 -11.47 6.06 6.31
CA CYS A 130 -11.73 7.49 6.49
C CYS A 130 -10.50 8.24 7.04
N ASP A 131 -9.81 7.70 8.04
CA ASP A 131 -8.58 8.30 8.60
C ASP A 131 -7.50 8.42 7.53
N VAL A 132 -7.37 7.42 6.66
CA VAL A 132 -6.44 7.49 5.52
C VAL A 132 -6.82 8.63 4.57
N VAL A 133 -8.10 8.82 4.27
CA VAL A 133 -8.57 9.92 3.40
C VAL A 133 -8.36 11.28 4.05
N VAL A 134 -8.60 11.41 5.36
CA VAL A 134 -8.33 12.64 6.12
C VAL A 134 -6.84 12.95 6.09
N ALA A 135 -5.97 11.99 6.43
CA ALA A 135 -4.53 12.16 6.38
C ALA A 135 -4.05 12.55 4.96
N PHE A 136 -4.62 11.93 3.92
CA PHE A 136 -4.34 12.29 2.52
C PHE A 136 -4.73 13.74 2.20
N ALA A 137 -5.92 14.17 2.63
CA ALA A 137 -6.41 15.53 2.41
C ALA A 137 -5.58 16.59 3.18
N GLU A 138 -5.19 16.30 4.42
CA GLU A 138 -4.35 17.16 5.25
C GLU A 138 -2.90 17.22 4.74
N GLY A 139 -2.37 16.08 4.30
CA GLY A 139 -1.01 15.95 3.79
C GLY A 139 -0.80 16.53 2.39
N GLY A 140 -1.87 16.64 1.60
CA GLY A 140 -1.86 17.23 0.28
C GLY A 140 -0.91 16.55 -0.71
N ILE A 141 -0.46 17.32 -1.71
CA ILE A 141 0.43 16.84 -2.78
C ILE A 141 1.75 16.26 -2.24
N PRO A 142 2.46 16.88 -1.28
CA PRO A 142 3.73 16.37 -0.79
C PRO A 142 3.59 14.99 -0.13
N MET A 143 2.55 14.80 0.69
CA MET A 143 2.30 13.50 1.32
C MET A 143 2.02 12.43 0.26
N PHE A 144 1.22 12.73 -0.76
CA PHE A 144 0.95 11.80 -1.85
C PHE A 144 2.23 11.40 -2.60
N VAL A 145 3.02 12.40 -3.01
CA VAL A 145 4.26 12.20 -3.77
C VAL A 145 5.26 11.36 -2.96
N VAL A 146 5.47 11.68 -1.69
CA VAL A 146 6.39 10.93 -0.81
C VAL A 146 5.88 9.52 -0.59
N SER A 147 4.58 9.34 -0.34
CA SER A 147 3.99 8.02 -0.11
C SER A 147 4.12 7.12 -1.34
N LYS A 148 3.85 7.66 -2.54
CA LYS A 148 4.02 6.94 -3.80
C LYS A 148 5.49 6.63 -4.10
N ALA A 149 6.38 7.59 -3.89
CA ALA A 149 7.80 7.37 -4.10
C ALA A 149 8.38 6.32 -3.15
N LYS A 150 7.94 6.30 -1.88
CA LYS A 150 8.29 5.24 -0.92
C LYS A 150 7.71 3.89 -1.34
N GLN A 151 6.46 3.86 -1.80
CA GLN A 151 5.83 2.63 -2.29
C GLN A 151 6.66 1.99 -3.42
N TRP A 152 7.04 2.77 -4.42
CA TRP A 152 7.89 2.25 -5.50
C TRP A 152 9.29 1.91 -5.03
N LEU A 153 9.88 2.68 -4.11
CA LEU A 153 11.18 2.33 -3.54
C LEU A 153 11.18 0.98 -2.83
N GLU A 154 10.14 0.67 -2.05
CA GLU A 154 10.02 -0.64 -1.40
C GLU A 154 9.82 -1.75 -2.44
N LEU A 155 8.99 -1.54 -3.47
CA LEU A 155 8.85 -2.50 -4.58
C LEU A 155 10.20 -2.79 -5.28
N MET A 156 11.01 -1.76 -5.51
CA MET A 156 12.35 -1.93 -6.07
C MET A 156 13.26 -2.75 -5.15
N LYS A 157 13.22 -2.51 -3.83
CA LYS A 157 14.02 -3.27 -2.86
C LYS A 157 13.59 -4.74 -2.81
N ASP A 158 12.28 -4.98 -2.79
CA ASP A 158 11.72 -6.32 -2.75
C ASP A 158 12.10 -7.10 -4.00
N ALA A 159 11.94 -6.50 -5.19
CA ALA A 159 12.33 -7.12 -6.46
C ALA A 159 13.83 -7.47 -6.52
N VAL A 160 14.70 -6.56 -6.03
CA VAL A 160 16.15 -6.83 -5.94
C VAL A 160 16.47 -7.93 -4.94
N ALA A 161 15.80 -7.94 -3.78
CA ALA A 161 16.00 -8.95 -2.75
C ALA A 161 15.53 -10.34 -3.21
N GLU A 162 14.44 -10.40 -3.96
CA GLU A 162 13.93 -11.63 -4.57
C GLU A 162 14.90 -12.16 -5.62
N LEU A 163 15.36 -11.31 -6.55
CA LEU A 163 16.36 -11.71 -7.54
C LEU A 163 17.67 -12.15 -6.89
N GLN A 164 18.07 -11.56 -5.76
CA GLN A 164 19.25 -11.98 -5.02
C GLN A 164 19.12 -13.40 -4.46
N GLN A 165 17.93 -13.74 -3.93
CA GLN A 165 17.62 -15.05 -3.36
C GLN A 165 17.42 -16.14 -4.42
N TRP A 166 17.06 -15.77 -5.65
CA TRP A 166 16.84 -16.73 -6.73
C TRP A 166 18.12 -17.46 -7.15
N ASP A 167 18.14 -18.79 -7.12
CA ASP A 167 19.29 -19.61 -7.53
C ASP A 167 19.04 -20.26 -8.92
N PRO A 168 19.90 -20.01 -9.93
CA PRO A 168 19.76 -20.65 -11.24
C PRO A 168 19.96 -22.18 -11.22
N GLU A 169 20.52 -22.77 -10.16
CA GLU A 169 20.75 -24.22 -10.05
C GLU A 169 19.54 -25.00 -9.48
N GLU A 170 18.57 -24.32 -8.86
CA GLU A 170 17.38 -24.97 -8.26
C GLU A 170 16.30 -25.36 -9.31
N GLU A 171 16.44 -24.94 -10.58
CA GLU A 171 15.52 -25.26 -11.69
C GLU A 171 15.94 -26.51 -12.52
N VAL A 172 16.72 -27.42 -11.96
CA VAL A 172 17.00 -28.71 -12.61
C VAL A 172 15.82 -29.65 -12.38
N ASP A 173 14.98 -29.80 -13.41
CA ASP A 173 13.84 -30.72 -13.43
C ASP A 173 14.31 -32.15 -13.11
N GLU A 174 13.76 -32.78 -12.08
CA GLU A 174 14.05 -34.19 -11.72
C GLU A 174 13.76 -35.18 -12.87
N ALA A 175 13.12 -34.71 -13.94
CA ALA A 175 12.87 -35.44 -15.17
C ALA A 175 14.12 -35.73 -16.02
N ASP A 176 15.28 -35.12 -15.76
CA ASP A 176 16.52 -35.31 -16.54
C ASP A 176 17.54 -36.26 -15.88
N LEU A 177 17.08 -37.13 -14.97
CA LEU A 177 17.90 -38.16 -14.29
C LEU A 177 18.48 -39.25 -15.25
N PHE A 178 18.17 -39.20 -16.56
CA PHE A 178 18.58 -40.20 -17.56
C PHE A 178 18.99 -39.60 -18.94
N GLY A 179 19.62 -38.43 -18.98
CA GLY A 179 20.12 -37.83 -20.23
C GLY A 179 21.58 -37.37 -20.12
N ASP A 180 22.43 -37.71 -21.11
CA ASP A 180 23.83 -37.25 -21.30
C ASP A 180 23.93 -35.72 -21.57
N ALA A 181 23.16 -34.89 -20.85
CA ALA A 181 23.05 -33.44 -21.00
C ALA A 181 23.65 -32.64 -19.83
N GLU A 182 24.27 -33.30 -18.84
CA GLU A 182 24.89 -32.67 -17.65
C GLU A 182 25.89 -31.55 -18.00
N ALA A 183 26.65 -31.68 -19.09
CA ALA A 183 27.66 -30.69 -19.47
C ALA A 183 27.06 -29.33 -19.89
N ASN A 184 25.92 -29.31 -20.61
CA ASN A 184 25.33 -28.07 -21.12
C ASN A 184 24.46 -27.33 -20.08
N ALA A 185 23.90 -28.03 -19.10
CA ALA A 185 23.10 -27.43 -18.04
C ALA A 185 23.97 -26.67 -17.02
N SER A 186 25.11 -27.26 -16.62
CA SER A 186 26.07 -26.64 -15.70
C SER A 186 26.69 -25.36 -16.29
N ASP A 187 27.04 -25.39 -17.59
CA ASP A 187 27.59 -24.21 -18.28
C ASP A 187 26.55 -23.09 -18.37
N ARG A 188 25.27 -23.42 -18.62
CA ARG A 188 24.18 -22.44 -18.65
C ARG A 188 23.91 -21.82 -17.27
N ALA A 189 23.90 -22.60 -16.20
CA ALA A 189 23.74 -22.10 -14.83
C ALA A 189 24.89 -21.19 -14.43
N THR A 190 26.13 -21.56 -14.78
CA THR A 190 27.33 -20.74 -14.54
C THR A 190 27.27 -19.40 -15.29
N ILE A 191 26.85 -19.40 -16.56
CA ILE A 191 26.66 -18.17 -17.34
C ILE A 191 25.52 -17.31 -16.75
N SER A 192 24.41 -17.94 -16.35
CA SER A 192 23.28 -17.26 -15.70
C SER A 192 23.69 -16.62 -14.37
N ALA A 193 24.45 -17.31 -13.53
CA ALA A 193 24.98 -16.79 -12.27
C ALA A 193 25.92 -15.59 -12.49
N GLY A 194 26.79 -15.65 -13.50
CA GLY A 194 27.65 -14.52 -13.87
C GLY A 194 26.86 -13.29 -14.32
N VAL A 195 25.79 -13.48 -15.10
CA VAL A 195 24.90 -12.39 -15.54
C VAL A 195 24.06 -11.85 -14.38
N LYS A 196 23.55 -12.73 -13.51
CA LYS A 196 22.85 -12.36 -12.27
C LYS A 196 23.70 -11.41 -11.43
N ASP A 197 24.96 -11.77 -11.19
CA ASP A 197 25.89 -10.95 -10.42
C ASP A 197 26.15 -9.59 -11.07
N GLN A 198 26.26 -9.55 -12.41
CA GLN A 198 26.41 -8.30 -13.15
C GLN A 198 25.16 -7.42 -13.06
N ALA A 199 23.97 -7.99 -13.23
CA ALA A 199 22.71 -7.28 -13.09
C ALA A 199 22.53 -6.74 -11.66
N LEU A 200 22.79 -7.57 -10.63
CA LEU A 200 22.67 -7.18 -9.23
C LEU A 200 23.63 -6.05 -8.82
N LYS A 201 24.82 -5.96 -9.40
CA LYS A 201 25.73 -4.80 -9.18
C LYS A 201 25.08 -3.47 -9.57
N VAL A 202 24.26 -3.47 -10.63
CA VAL A 202 23.49 -2.30 -11.08
C VAL A 202 22.22 -2.14 -10.25
N LEU A 203 21.40 -3.19 -10.19
CA LEU A 203 20.07 -3.14 -9.61
C LEU A 203 20.10 -2.83 -8.11
N SER A 204 21.09 -3.32 -7.35
CA SER A 204 21.23 -3.01 -5.92
C SER A 204 21.52 -1.54 -5.61
N ARG A 205 22.10 -0.80 -6.58
CA ARG A 205 22.45 0.63 -6.44
C ARG A 205 21.29 1.55 -6.78
N ILE A 206 20.30 1.07 -7.53
CA ILE A 206 19.13 1.85 -7.93
C ILE A 206 18.28 2.24 -6.71
N PRO A 207 17.80 1.32 -5.84
CA PRO A 207 17.04 1.67 -4.64
C PRO A 207 17.81 2.60 -3.70
N GLN A 208 19.13 2.43 -3.59
CA GLN A 208 19.98 3.30 -2.76
C GLN A 208 19.98 4.74 -3.27
N SER A 209 20.10 4.93 -4.58
CA SER A 209 20.10 6.26 -5.22
C SER A 209 18.73 6.91 -5.15
N VAL A 210 17.67 6.14 -5.42
CA VAL A 210 16.27 6.58 -5.28
C VAL A 210 15.96 6.97 -3.83
N HIS A 211 16.42 6.20 -2.84
CA HIS A 211 16.23 6.53 -1.42
C HIS A 211 16.80 7.91 -1.07
N VAL A 212 17.97 8.27 -1.61
CA VAL A 212 18.55 9.61 -1.39
C VAL A 212 17.66 10.70 -1.98
N VAL A 213 17.14 10.51 -3.19
CA VAL A 213 16.20 11.47 -3.82
C VAL A 213 14.92 11.62 -2.99
N VAL A 214 14.34 10.51 -2.54
CA VAL A 214 13.14 10.52 -1.69
C VAL A 214 13.40 11.31 -0.41
N LYS A 215 14.47 10.97 0.31
CA LYS A 215 14.79 11.53 1.62
C LYS A 215 15.23 13.00 1.58
N GLN A 216 16.06 13.36 0.60
CA GLN A 216 16.66 14.68 0.54
C GLN A 216 15.83 15.67 -0.28
N ARG A 217 14.96 15.20 -1.16
CA ARG A 217 14.15 16.10 -2.01
C ARG A 217 12.67 15.97 -1.74
N LEU A 218 12.09 14.77 -1.90
CA LEU A 218 10.65 14.61 -1.84
C LEU A 218 10.11 14.83 -0.41
N GLU A 219 10.77 14.32 0.62
CA GLU A 219 10.39 14.54 2.02
C GLU A 219 10.57 15.99 2.49
N LYS A 220 11.36 16.78 1.76
CA LYS A 220 11.60 18.19 2.07
C LYS A 220 10.59 19.12 1.43
N VAL A 221 9.84 18.65 0.43
CA VAL A 221 8.78 19.45 -0.21
C VAL A 221 7.68 19.72 0.81
N ARG A 222 7.38 21.01 1.05
CA ARG A 222 6.26 21.43 1.89
C ARG A 222 5.13 21.99 1.06
N GLN A 223 3.90 21.85 1.55
CA GLN A 223 2.70 22.35 0.88
C GLN A 223 2.79 23.86 0.55
N GLN A 224 3.41 24.65 1.44
CA GLN A 224 3.61 26.09 1.29
C GLN A 224 4.56 26.49 0.14
N GLN A 225 5.38 25.55 -0.35
CA GLN A 225 6.42 25.79 -1.36
C GLN A 225 6.03 25.27 -2.76
N LEU A 226 4.78 24.80 -2.94
CA LEU A 226 4.29 24.25 -4.21
C LEU A 226 3.90 25.35 -5.20
N SER A 227 4.90 25.97 -5.85
CA SER A 227 4.65 26.81 -7.02
C SER A 227 4.08 25.97 -8.20
N SER A 228 3.47 26.62 -9.20
CA SER A 228 2.98 25.91 -10.40
C SER A 228 4.10 25.15 -11.12
N HIS A 229 5.30 25.73 -11.14
CA HIS A 229 6.50 25.13 -11.71
C HIS A 229 6.94 23.87 -10.95
N VAL A 230 6.94 23.92 -9.60
CA VAL A 230 7.27 22.76 -8.77
C VAL A 230 6.27 21.63 -9.00
N ARG A 231 4.97 21.92 -9.02
CA ARG A 231 3.91 20.92 -9.29
C ARG A 231 4.11 20.22 -10.63
N ALA A 232 4.43 20.97 -11.69
CA ALA A 232 4.68 20.40 -13.02
C ALA A 232 5.89 19.44 -13.08
N ARG A 233 6.85 19.56 -12.14
CA ARG A 233 8.03 18.69 -12.07
C ARG A 233 7.82 17.42 -11.26
N LEU A 234 6.77 17.36 -10.44
CA LEU A 234 6.49 16.19 -9.58
C LEU A 234 5.93 15.02 -10.40
N ASP A 235 5.03 15.26 -11.35
CA ASP A 235 4.44 14.18 -12.16
C ASP A 235 5.48 13.42 -12.99
N PRO A 236 6.40 14.08 -13.73
CA PRO A 236 7.47 13.38 -14.44
C PRO A 236 8.41 12.62 -13.49
N THR A 237 8.59 13.12 -12.26
CA THR A 237 9.42 12.46 -11.25
C THR A 237 8.77 11.18 -10.75
N LEU A 238 7.46 11.21 -10.49
CA LEU A 238 6.69 10.02 -10.14
C LEU A 238 6.65 9.00 -11.30
N ALA A 239 6.48 9.46 -12.53
CA ALA A 239 6.50 8.59 -13.71
C ALA A 239 7.85 7.88 -13.92
N ARG A 240 8.97 8.59 -13.67
CA ARG A 240 10.30 7.97 -13.68
C ARG A 240 10.45 6.93 -12.57
N LEU A 241 9.97 7.21 -11.36
CA LEU A 241 10.02 6.25 -10.24
C LEU A 241 9.22 4.97 -10.53
N SER A 242 8.01 5.09 -11.10
CA SER A 242 7.24 3.90 -11.49
C SER A 242 7.95 3.13 -12.60
N SER A 243 8.45 3.82 -13.63
CA SER A 243 9.17 3.20 -14.74
C SER A 243 10.44 2.47 -14.29
N ILE A 244 11.17 3.00 -13.31
CA ILE A 244 12.32 2.30 -12.73
C ILE A 244 11.87 0.97 -12.09
N SER A 245 10.77 0.98 -11.33
CA SER A 245 10.24 -0.24 -10.70
C SER A 245 9.87 -1.29 -11.76
N ASP A 246 9.19 -0.87 -12.83
CA ASP A 246 8.80 -1.77 -13.93
C ASP A 246 10.03 -2.33 -14.66
N LEU A 247 11.08 -1.53 -14.87
CA LEU A 247 12.31 -1.99 -15.53
C LEU A 247 13.13 -2.97 -14.67
N ILE A 248 13.10 -2.84 -13.34
CA ILE A 248 13.72 -3.83 -12.45
C ILE A 248 12.97 -5.16 -12.53
N ASP A 249 11.63 -5.11 -12.55
CA ASP A 249 10.78 -6.31 -12.71
C ASP A 249 11.03 -6.99 -14.07
N GLU A 250 11.05 -6.23 -15.17
CA GLU A 250 11.38 -6.75 -16.51
C GLU A 250 12.81 -7.33 -16.58
N SER A 251 13.75 -6.76 -15.82
CA SER A 251 15.12 -7.29 -15.72
C SER A 251 15.17 -8.63 -14.99
N ALA A 252 14.41 -8.79 -13.90
CA ALA A 252 14.25 -10.05 -13.19
C ALA A 252 13.50 -11.08 -14.04
N GLU A 253 12.44 -10.69 -14.75
CA GLU A 253 11.72 -11.56 -15.70
C GLU A 253 12.66 -12.10 -16.78
N GLY A 254 13.57 -11.27 -17.31
CA GLY A 254 14.62 -11.70 -18.24
C GLY A 254 15.50 -12.83 -17.67
N MET A 255 15.84 -12.77 -16.38
CA MET A 255 16.60 -13.85 -15.71
C MET A 255 15.80 -15.13 -15.60
N TYR A 256 14.56 -15.04 -15.11
CA TYR A 256 13.68 -16.20 -14.94
C TYR A 256 13.35 -16.89 -16.27
N MET A 257 13.30 -16.13 -17.36
CA MET A 257 13.06 -16.69 -18.70
C MET A 257 14.34 -17.19 -19.40
N GLY A 258 15.51 -17.08 -18.76
CA GLY A 258 16.80 -17.40 -19.36
C GLY A 258 17.22 -16.46 -20.50
N ASN A 259 16.59 -15.29 -20.62
CA ASN A 259 16.96 -14.25 -21.57
C ASN A 259 17.90 -13.23 -20.93
N LEU A 260 19.18 -13.61 -20.90
CA LEU A 260 20.25 -12.87 -20.24
C LEU A 260 20.50 -11.49 -20.88
N GLU A 261 20.30 -11.37 -22.19
CA GLU A 261 20.43 -10.10 -22.92
C GLU A 261 19.34 -9.11 -22.49
N LEU A 262 18.09 -9.58 -22.38
CA LEU A 262 16.98 -8.76 -21.89
C LEU A 262 17.23 -8.30 -20.46
N CYS A 263 17.71 -9.18 -19.57
CA CYS A 263 18.04 -8.82 -18.20
C CYS A 263 19.01 -7.63 -18.13
N LEU A 264 20.17 -7.75 -18.79
CA LEU A 264 21.21 -6.72 -18.76
C LEU A 264 20.76 -5.42 -19.44
N LYS A 265 20.04 -5.53 -20.57
CA LYS A 265 19.48 -4.37 -21.26
C LYS A 265 18.53 -3.59 -20.35
N LYS A 266 17.61 -4.29 -19.67
CA LYS A 266 16.62 -3.67 -18.77
C LYS A 266 17.24 -3.12 -17.50
N ALA A 267 18.25 -3.78 -16.94
CA ALA A 267 19.04 -3.22 -15.84
C ALA A 267 19.77 -1.93 -16.26
N GLY A 268 20.30 -1.89 -17.49
CA GLY A 268 20.91 -0.69 -18.08
C GLY A 268 19.92 0.45 -18.29
N GLU A 269 18.74 0.15 -18.84
CA GLU A 269 17.62 1.12 -18.98
C GLU A 269 17.20 1.68 -17.62
N ALA A 270 17.00 0.81 -16.61
CA ALA A 270 16.65 1.23 -15.25
C ALA A 270 17.70 2.17 -14.65
N ARG A 271 18.98 1.88 -14.88
CA ARG A 271 20.10 2.74 -14.46
C ARG A 271 20.05 4.10 -15.15
N ALA A 272 19.81 4.14 -16.47
CA ALA A 272 19.72 5.40 -17.22
C ALA A 272 18.59 6.30 -16.69
N VAL A 273 17.39 5.74 -16.49
CA VAL A 273 16.26 6.48 -15.92
C VAL A 273 16.55 6.95 -14.49
N THR A 274 17.30 6.16 -13.70
CA THR A 274 17.75 6.55 -12.36
C THR A 274 18.72 7.73 -12.39
N ILE A 275 19.65 7.76 -13.36
CA ILE A 275 20.57 8.90 -13.55
C ILE A 275 19.76 10.17 -13.85
N GLU A 276 18.84 10.11 -14.81
CA GLU A 276 17.98 11.23 -15.15
C GLU A 276 17.19 11.71 -13.93
N LEU A 277 16.59 10.79 -13.16
CA LEU A 277 15.86 11.12 -11.94
C LEU A 277 16.73 11.91 -10.95
N VAL A 278 17.95 11.44 -10.69
CA VAL A 278 18.88 12.08 -9.75
C VAL A 278 19.35 13.45 -10.28
N GLU A 279 19.59 13.60 -11.58
CA GLU A 279 19.96 14.87 -12.21
C GLU A 279 18.84 15.92 -12.13
N HIS A 280 17.60 15.49 -12.36
CA HIS A 280 16.44 16.37 -12.18
C HIS A 280 16.26 16.76 -10.70
N ALA A 281 16.63 15.88 -9.77
CA ALA A 281 16.59 16.13 -8.34
C ALA A 281 17.75 17.01 -7.84
N LEU A 282 18.89 17.08 -8.54
CA LEU A 282 20.03 17.93 -8.16
C LEU A 282 19.66 19.40 -8.09
N HIS A 283 18.84 19.89 -9.03
CA HIS A 283 18.45 21.29 -9.13
C HIS A 283 17.42 21.72 -8.08
N GLY A 284 17.04 20.83 -7.15
CA GLY A 284 16.01 21.07 -6.14
C GLY A 284 14.61 21.17 -6.74
N PHE A 285 13.58 21.06 -5.90
CA PHE A 285 12.17 21.34 -6.25
C PHE A 285 11.69 22.64 -5.62
N ILE A 286 12.60 23.56 -5.28
CA ILE A 286 12.30 24.81 -4.58
C ILE A 286 12.84 25.94 -5.45
N ASP A 287 11.98 26.90 -5.79
CA ASP A 287 12.41 28.16 -6.41
C ASP A 287 13.06 29.01 -5.30
N ASP A 288 14.35 28.84 -5.08
CA ASP A 288 15.12 29.82 -4.29
C ASP A 288 15.41 31.03 -5.19
N ASP A 289 14.59 32.06 -5.05
CA ASP A 289 14.75 33.38 -5.67
C ASP A 289 16.00 34.14 -5.16
N GLN A 290 16.79 33.52 -4.27
CA GLN A 290 18.06 34.04 -3.76
C GLN A 290 19.24 33.21 -4.28
N ARG A 291 19.35 33.07 -5.61
CA ARG A 291 20.59 32.59 -6.25
C ARG A 291 21.66 33.70 -6.26
N GLY A 292 21.93 34.26 -5.10
CA GLY A 292 22.98 35.23 -4.83
C GLY A 292 23.79 34.75 -3.63
N GLN A 293 24.78 33.89 -3.89
CA GLN A 293 25.76 33.37 -2.92
C GLN A 293 25.23 32.45 -1.81
N GLU A 294 24.95 31.17 -2.11
CA GLU A 294 24.86 30.15 -1.06
C GLU A 294 25.75 28.95 -1.32
N LYS A 295 26.49 28.58 -0.28
CA LYS A 295 27.35 27.40 -0.22
C LYS A 295 26.50 26.16 -0.51
N GLU A 296 27.03 25.27 -1.35
CA GLU A 296 26.44 23.97 -1.65
C GLU A 296 25.78 23.32 -0.41
N SER A 297 24.46 23.17 -0.45
CA SER A 297 23.70 22.61 0.66
C SER A 297 24.18 21.19 0.94
N GLN A 298 24.17 20.79 2.22
CA GLN A 298 24.54 19.43 2.61
C GLN A 298 23.66 18.39 1.90
N GLU A 299 22.42 18.73 1.58
CA GLU A 299 21.49 17.90 0.82
C GLU A 299 21.96 17.69 -0.63
N ASP A 300 22.48 18.74 -1.28
CA ASP A 300 23.00 18.68 -2.64
C ASP A 300 24.21 17.74 -2.73
N LYS A 301 25.05 17.72 -1.69
CA LYS A 301 26.20 16.80 -1.60
C LYS A 301 25.78 15.35 -1.57
N TYR A 302 24.69 15.01 -0.86
CA TYR A 302 24.16 13.65 -0.85
C TYR A 302 23.61 13.24 -2.22
N VAL A 303 22.88 14.12 -2.89
CA VAL A 303 22.34 13.86 -4.23
C VAL A 303 23.45 13.74 -5.27
N LYS A 304 24.50 14.58 -5.21
CA LYS A 304 25.70 14.47 -6.06
C LYS A 304 26.43 13.14 -5.84
N ARG A 305 26.60 12.75 -4.57
CA ARG A 305 27.20 11.44 -4.25
C ARG A 305 26.38 10.28 -4.82
N ALA A 306 25.05 10.34 -4.71
CA ALA A 306 24.17 9.33 -5.31
C ALA A 306 24.33 9.29 -6.84
N LEU A 307 24.46 10.45 -7.49
CA LEU A 307 24.71 10.54 -8.93
C LEU A 307 26.06 9.92 -9.32
N ASP A 308 27.11 10.24 -8.58
CA ASP A 308 28.44 9.68 -8.84
C ASP A 308 28.45 8.16 -8.63
N TRP A 309 27.76 7.66 -7.60
CA TRP A 309 27.64 6.23 -7.33
C TRP A 309 26.93 5.49 -8.47
N ILE A 310 25.79 5.98 -8.94
CA ILE A 310 25.05 5.30 -10.03
C ILE A 310 25.81 5.38 -11.37
N ARG A 311 26.56 6.47 -11.60
CA ARG A 311 27.42 6.63 -12.79
C ARG A 311 28.63 5.70 -12.77
N GLN A 312 29.25 5.49 -11.60
CA GLN A 312 30.42 4.62 -11.45
C GLN A 312 30.11 3.13 -11.54
N VAL A 313 28.83 2.73 -11.53
CA VAL A 313 28.49 1.33 -11.79
C VAL A 313 28.77 0.99 -13.25
N GLU A 314 29.89 0.32 -13.48
CA GLU A 314 30.29 -0.21 -14.79
C GLU A 314 29.39 -1.38 -15.19
N THR A 315 28.62 -1.21 -16.27
CA THR A 315 28.19 -2.32 -17.11
C THR A 315 29.35 -2.60 -18.06
N ASN A 316 30.26 -3.51 -17.70
CA ASN A 316 31.38 -3.87 -18.58
C ASN A 316 30.81 -4.51 -19.87
N PRO A 317 30.95 -3.91 -21.07
CA PRO A 317 30.47 -4.49 -22.31
C PRO A 317 31.65 -5.22 -22.96
N THR A 318 32.06 -6.35 -22.39
CA THR A 318 33.11 -7.18 -22.99
C THR A 318 32.69 -8.63 -23.07
N TRP A 319 31.56 -8.88 -23.73
CA TRP A 319 31.47 -10.07 -24.56
C TRP A 319 32.26 -9.75 -25.84
N LYS A 320 33.45 -10.32 -25.98
CA LYS A 320 34.04 -10.44 -27.32
C LYS A 320 33.13 -11.41 -28.05
N SER A 321 32.53 -10.94 -29.14
CA SER A 321 31.93 -11.83 -30.12
C SER A 321 32.95 -12.87 -30.56
N THR A 322 32.79 -14.11 -30.11
CA THR A 322 33.42 -15.25 -30.78
C THR A 322 32.72 -15.44 -32.13
N PRO A 323 33.46 -15.56 -33.24
CA PRO A 323 32.87 -15.68 -34.56
C PRO A 323 32.26 -17.07 -34.78
N ASP A 324 31.08 -17.04 -35.39
CA ASP A 324 30.44 -18.10 -36.18
C ASP A 324 30.38 -19.52 -35.61
N GLN A 325 29.18 -19.92 -35.16
CA GLN A 325 28.63 -21.24 -35.48
C GLN A 325 27.10 -21.15 -35.64
N GLU A 326 26.67 -21.06 -36.90
CA GLU A 326 25.33 -21.48 -37.32
C GLU A 326 25.15 -22.96 -36.97
N THR A 327 24.25 -23.32 -36.06
CA THR A 327 23.50 -24.59 -36.19
C THR A 327 22.20 -24.60 -35.37
N TYR A 328 21.09 -24.72 -36.10
CA TYR A 328 19.76 -25.27 -35.75
C TYR A 328 19.43 -25.64 -34.29
N ALA A 329 18.38 -25.02 -33.74
CA ALA A 329 17.40 -25.72 -32.89
C ALA A 329 16.02 -25.04 -32.93
N ARG A 330 14.97 -25.86 -33.07
CA ARG A 330 13.54 -25.50 -33.18
C ARG A 330 12.94 -25.03 -31.84
N PRO A 331 11.82 -24.29 -31.85
CA PRO A 331 11.18 -23.81 -30.63
C PRO A 331 10.49 -24.95 -29.87
N GLY A 332 11.04 -25.28 -28.69
CA GLY A 332 10.42 -26.12 -27.67
C GLY A 332 9.40 -25.32 -26.86
N ASN A 333 8.16 -25.80 -26.85
CA ASN A 333 7.02 -25.16 -26.23
C ASN A 333 7.01 -25.47 -24.71
N ILE A 334 7.53 -24.57 -23.87
CA ILE A 334 7.48 -24.73 -22.41
C ILE A 334 6.28 -23.96 -21.86
N ARG A 335 5.42 -24.69 -21.15
CA ARG A 335 4.14 -24.21 -20.61
C ARG A 335 4.38 -23.14 -19.53
N GLN A 336 4.11 -21.89 -19.90
CA GLN A 336 3.77 -20.83 -18.96
C GLN A 336 2.47 -21.17 -18.24
N THR A 337 2.47 -21.31 -16.91
CA THR A 337 1.34 -20.98 -16.02
C THR A 337 1.74 -21.25 -14.56
N ASN A 338 2.30 -20.27 -13.86
CA ASN A 338 2.02 -20.06 -12.42
C ASN A 338 2.68 -18.80 -11.85
N VAL A 339 3.88 -18.42 -12.30
CA VAL A 339 4.61 -17.25 -11.76
C VAL A 339 3.97 -15.92 -12.20
N ARG A 340 3.36 -15.88 -13.39
CA ARG A 340 2.65 -14.70 -13.92
C ARG A 340 1.46 -14.24 -13.07
N GLN A 341 0.91 -15.12 -12.21
CA GLN A 341 -0.23 -14.80 -11.37
C GLN A 341 0.16 -14.20 -10.01
N THR A 342 1.30 -14.54 -9.42
CA THR A 342 1.73 -13.97 -8.13
C THR A 342 2.09 -12.49 -8.26
N TRP A 343 2.80 -12.12 -9.32
CA TRP A 343 3.25 -10.75 -9.58
C TRP A 343 2.13 -9.80 -10.00
N LYS A 344 1.31 -10.17 -11.00
CA LYS A 344 0.11 -9.39 -11.35
C LYS A 344 -0.89 -9.36 -10.21
N SER A 345 -0.99 -10.40 -9.37
CA SER A 345 -1.87 -10.37 -8.20
C SER A 345 -1.32 -9.45 -7.10
N GLN A 346 0.00 -9.32 -6.89
CA GLN A 346 0.56 -8.33 -5.98
C GLN A 346 0.38 -6.90 -6.52
N GLN A 347 0.68 -6.64 -7.80
CA GLN A 347 0.48 -5.33 -8.44
C GLN A 347 -1.01 -4.93 -8.51
N CYS A 348 -1.93 -5.87 -8.77
CA CYS A 348 -3.38 -5.64 -8.72
C CYS A 348 -3.94 -5.56 -7.28
N ARG A 349 -3.42 -6.33 -6.31
CA ARG A 349 -3.79 -6.18 -4.89
C ARG A 349 -3.31 -4.84 -4.34
N PHE A 350 -2.16 -4.32 -4.78
CA PHE A 350 -1.63 -3.03 -4.33
C PHE A 350 -2.29 -1.82 -5.01
N ASN A 351 -2.66 -1.90 -6.29
CA ASN A 351 -3.44 -0.83 -6.92
C ASN A 351 -4.90 -0.77 -6.42
N GLY A 352 -5.40 -1.84 -5.77
CA GLY A 352 -6.75 -1.92 -5.20
C GLY A 352 -6.83 -1.98 -3.67
N ARG A 353 -5.72 -1.82 -2.94
CA ARG A 353 -5.71 -1.93 -1.47
C ARG A 353 -4.72 -0.94 -0.88
N VAL A 354 -5.24 0.12 -0.27
CA VAL A 354 -4.58 0.78 0.86
C VAL A 354 -4.46 -0.32 1.93
N THR A 355 -3.26 -0.80 2.20
CA THR A 355 -3.06 -1.83 3.22
C THR A 355 -3.13 -1.22 4.62
N PRO A 356 -3.96 -1.75 5.54
CA PRO A 356 -3.86 -1.39 6.94
C PRO A 356 -2.60 -2.05 7.52
N SER A 357 -1.81 -1.25 8.24
CA SER A 357 -0.59 -1.71 8.91
C SER A 357 -0.90 -2.80 9.92
N ARG A 358 -0.09 -3.86 9.90
CA ARG A 358 -0.04 -4.91 10.94
C ARG A 358 0.22 -4.27 12.30
N SER A 359 -0.65 -4.54 13.26
CA SER A 359 -0.53 -4.12 14.65
C SER A 359 0.67 -4.80 15.33
N ILE A 360 1.52 -3.97 15.94
CA ILE A 360 2.54 -4.39 16.91
C ILE A 360 1.85 -4.51 18.27
N PRO A 361 2.00 -5.62 19.02
CA PRO A 361 1.41 -5.72 20.35
C PRO A 361 2.17 -4.82 21.33
N LEU A 362 1.45 -3.87 21.93
CA LEU A 362 1.91 -3.07 23.06
C LEU A 362 2.01 -3.99 24.29
N GLY A 363 3.25 -4.32 24.68
CA GLY A 363 3.55 -5.00 25.93
C GLY A 363 3.22 -4.10 27.13
N GLY A 364 2.22 -4.50 27.90
CA GLY A 364 1.81 -3.84 29.15
C GLY A 364 2.87 -3.97 30.24
N VAL A 365 3.25 -2.81 30.78
CA VAL A 365 4.03 -2.66 32.01
C VAL A 365 3.15 -3.08 33.19
N SER A 366 3.48 -4.19 33.84
CA SER A 366 2.88 -4.56 35.12
C SER A 366 3.85 -4.23 36.26
N LYS A 367 3.46 -3.25 37.08
CA LYS A 367 4.10 -2.91 38.36
C LYS A 367 3.85 -4.05 39.34
N ALA A 368 4.91 -4.73 39.78
CA ALA A 368 4.87 -5.61 40.93
C ALA A 368 5.13 -4.79 42.21
N SER A 369 4.08 -4.60 43.01
CA SER A 369 4.17 -4.25 44.43
C SER A 369 3.72 -5.47 45.23
N GLY A 370 4.53 -5.92 46.19
CA GLY A 370 4.14 -6.96 47.15
C GLY A 370 5.29 -7.88 47.53
N GLY A 371 6.07 -7.46 48.53
CA GLY A 371 7.03 -8.34 49.19
C GLY A 371 6.34 -9.31 50.15
N LEU A 372 6.92 -10.49 50.30
CA LEU A 372 7.04 -11.23 51.57
C LEU A 372 8.10 -12.32 51.33
N LEU A 373 9.33 -12.08 51.80
CA LEU A 373 10.37 -13.10 51.91
C LEU A 373 10.35 -13.62 53.34
N TYR A 374 9.90 -14.86 53.48
CA TYR A 374 10.10 -15.68 54.67
C TYR A 374 11.43 -16.41 54.48
N ARG A 375 12.41 -16.16 55.35
CA ARG A 375 13.59 -17.03 55.49
C ARG A 375 14.16 -16.90 56.90
N ASP A 376 13.97 -17.98 57.66
CA ASP A 376 14.82 -18.56 58.70
C ASP A 376 15.83 -17.63 59.39
N TYR A 377 15.58 -17.30 60.65
CA TYR A 377 16.36 -17.74 61.84
C TYR A 377 15.62 -17.38 63.12
#